data_AF-A0A1X2IA48-F1
#
_entry.id   AF-A0A1X2IA48-F1
#
_cell.length_a   1.000
_cell.length_b   1.000
_cell.length_c   1.000
_cell.angle_alpha   90.00
_cell.angle_beta   90.00
_cell.angle_gamma   90.00
#
_symmetry.space_group_name_H-M   'P 1'
#
loop_
_entity.id
_entity.type
_entity.pdbx_description
1 polymer ?
#
loop_
_entity_poly.entity_id
_entity_poly.type
_entity_poly.pdbx_seq_one_letter_code
_entity_poly.pdbx_strand_id
1 'polypeptide(L)'
;MILQRIHSHLSTLKAVELKTLAQSCGVALSGTKPILFERLNTHFVQLYGQAAAAEAVATSTPTSSKLNFDRLLPSSVLSFDLGYRNLAFVQLTRQKNIKTWQVVDLELKTFHPSTMAPLVRKFVHENIQSLFPHIGHVVIEQQRARSGGSHGIFEHTLRVNTVEALLWCALDEINHNSKVTVPMEPILRQPVDKYWQEDLELAWITAHQLQQQTTLTEDDSTKKITNKKKAAVLLVNEWLEQQTPVSCPEDLVSMFLATKKKDDLSDCLLQAAAWYRWRENSIKYLVAFQ
;
A
#
# COMPACT_ATOMS: atom_id res chain seq x y z
N MET A 1 -20.26 18.54 14.57
CA MET A 1 -19.71 19.75 13.92
C MET A 1 -18.63 19.45 12.88
N ILE A 2 -17.57 18.69 13.18
CA ILE A 2 -16.46 18.43 12.24
C ILE A 2 -16.95 17.82 10.91
N LEU A 3 -17.71 16.72 10.99
CA LEU A 3 -18.26 16.06 9.80
C LEU A 3 -19.19 16.97 8.97
N GLN A 4 -19.97 17.84 9.62
CA GLN A 4 -20.82 18.81 8.92
C GLN A 4 -19.97 19.85 8.17
N ARG A 5 -18.91 20.37 8.79
CA ARG A 5 -17.99 21.32 8.14
C ARG A 5 -17.27 20.68 6.95
N ILE A 6 -16.80 19.44 7.11
CA ILE A 6 -16.18 18.67 6.01
C ILE A 6 -17.18 18.48 4.87
N HIS A 7 -18.39 18.02 5.17
CA HIS A 7 -19.44 17.83 4.17
C HIS A 7 -19.74 19.13 3.41
N SER A 8 -19.94 20.24 4.13
CA SER A 8 -20.13 21.56 3.52
C SER A 8 -18.95 21.97 2.65
N HIS A 9 -17.71 21.81 3.12
CA HIS A 9 -16.53 22.15 2.32
C HIS A 9 -16.42 21.31 1.05
N LEU A 10 -16.56 19.98 1.15
CA LEU A 10 -16.52 19.08 0.00
C LEU A 10 -17.55 19.48 -1.08
N SER A 11 -18.71 20.01 -0.67
CA SER A 11 -19.76 20.42 -1.61
C SER A 11 -19.36 21.63 -2.48
N THR A 12 -18.47 22.49 -1.95
CA THR A 12 -17.94 23.67 -2.64
C THR A 12 -16.86 23.35 -3.67
N LEU A 13 -16.18 22.21 -3.52
CA LEU A 13 -15.06 21.83 -4.38
C LEU A 13 -15.51 21.47 -5.80
N LYS A 14 -14.71 21.85 -6.79
CA LYS A 14 -14.84 21.42 -8.18
C LYS A 14 -14.38 19.97 -8.34
N ALA A 15 -14.75 19.33 -9.45
CA ALA A 15 -14.40 17.94 -9.72
C ALA A 15 -12.88 17.68 -9.72
N VAL A 16 -12.08 18.65 -10.20
CA VAL A 16 -10.61 18.56 -10.19
C VAL A 16 -10.07 18.59 -8.77
N GLU A 17 -10.58 19.48 -7.92
CA GLU A 17 -10.16 19.60 -6.51
C GLU A 17 -10.53 18.36 -5.70
N LEU A 18 -11.73 17.78 -5.93
CA LEU A 18 -12.10 16.50 -5.34
C LEU A 18 -11.19 15.36 -5.80
N LYS A 19 -10.78 15.33 -7.08
CA LYS A 19 -9.81 14.32 -7.57
C LYS A 19 -8.45 14.49 -6.90
N THR A 20 -7.97 15.72 -6.74
CA THR A 20 -6.71 16.00 -6.05
C THR A 20 -6.76 15.55 -4.59
N LEU A 21 -7.84 15.86 -3.88
CA LEU A 21 -8.03 15.43 -2.49
C LEU A 21 -8.18 13.91 -2.37
N ALA A 22 -8.94 13.28 -3.28
CA ALA A 22 -9.08 11.83 -3.31
C ALA A 22 -7.72 11.15 -3.56
N GLN A 23 -6.91 11.68 -4.48
CA GLN A 23 -5.58 11.15 -4.75
C GLN A 23 -4.65 11.28 -3.55
N SER A 24 -4.66 12.43 -2.87
CA SER A 24 -3.81 12.65 -1.70
C SER A 24 -4.22 11.81 -0.49
N CYS A 25 -5.46 11.34 -0.44
CA CYS A 25 -6.02 10.52 0.63
C CYS A 25 -6.18 9.03 0.28
N GLY A 26 -5.70 8.58 -0.89
CA GLY A 26 -5.81 7.18 -1.31
C GLY A 26 -7.23 6.73 -1.70
N VAL A 27 -8.13 7.67 -1.96
CA VAL A 27 -9.54 7.39 -2.35
C VAL A 27 -9.66 7.23 -3.87
N ALA A 28 -10.50 6.29 -4.30
CA ALA A 28 -10.69 5.96 -5.72
C ALA A 28 -11.13 7.16 -6.58
N LEU A 29 -10.40 7.41 -7.68
CA LEU A 29 -10.54 8.59 -8.54
C LEU A 29 -11.61 8.49 -9.66
N SER A 30 -12.21 7.31 -9.83
CA SER A 30 -13.16 7.05 -10.92
C SER A 30 -14.53 7.68 -10.64
N GLY A 31 -15.24 8.07 -11.70
CA GLY A 31 -16.63 8.54 -11.60
C GLY A 31 -16.81 10.07 -11.69
N THR A 32 -18.06 10.48 -11.54
CA THR A 32 -18.53 11.87 -11.66
C THR A 32 -18.29 12.65 -10.36
N LYS A 33 -18.48 13.99 -10.40
CA LYS A 33 -18.34 14.86 -9.21
C LYS A 33 -19.15 14.34 -8.00
N PRO A 34 -20.45 13.97 -8.13
CA PRO A 34 -21.22 13.44 -7.00
C PRO A 34 -20.65 12.14 -6.42
N ILE A 35 -20.13 11.25 -7.27
CA ILE A 35 -19.53 9.98 -6.82
C ILE A 35 -18.26 10.24 -6.01
N LEU A 36 -17.40 11.16 -6.49
CA LEU A 36 -16.18 11.55 -5.78
C LEU A 36 -16.48 12.22 -4.43
N PHE A 37 -17.47 13.11 -4.42
CA PHE A 37 -17.97 13.74 -3.19
C PHE A 37 -18.41 12.68 -2.17
N GLU A 38 -19.25 11.74 -2.58
CA GLU A 38 -19.80 10.73 -1.67
C GLU A 38 -18.72 9.80 -1.11
N ARG A 39 -17.75 9.40 -1.95
CA ARG A 39 -16.61 8.60 -1.50
C ARG A 39 -15.74 9.32 -0.48
N LEU A 40 -15.40 10.59 -0.74
CA LEU A 40 -14.63 11.39 0.20
C LEU A 40 -15.39 11.63 1.50
N ASN A 41 -16.69 11.94 1.41
CA ASN A 41 -17.55 12.11 2.58
C ASN A 41 -17.58 10.82 3.42
N THR A 42 -17.83 9.67 2.79
CA THR A 42 -17.81 8.36 3.45
C THR A 42 -16.46 8.06 4.10
N HIS A 43 -15.36 8.30 3.39
CA HIS A 43 -14.00 8.13 3.90
C HIS A 43 -13.77 8.92 5.20
N PHE A 44 -14.10 10.21 5.22
CA PHE A 44 -13.92 11.03 6.42
C PHE A 44 -14.89 10.67 7.54
N VAL A 45 -16.12 10.26 7.24
CA VAL A 45 -17.07 9.74 8.24
C VAL A 45 -16.51 8.49 8.92
N GLN A 46 -15.97 7.55 8.15
CA GLN A 46 -15.38 6.32 8.67
C GLN A 46 -14.16 6.61 9.55
N LEU A 47 -13.23 7.44 9.09
CA LEU A 47 -12.04 7.82 9.86
C LEU A 47 -12.40 8.56 11.15
N TYR A 48 -13.39 9.45 11.10
CA TYR A 48 -13.89 10.12 12.29
C TYR A 48 -14.47 9.11 13.30
N GLY A 49 -15.27 8.16 12.83
CA GLY A 49 -15.82 7.09 13.66
C GLY A 49 -14.74 6.23 14.32
N GLN A 50 -13.69 5.87 13.57
CA GLN A 50 -12.53 5.14 14.09
C GLN A 50 -11.81 5.92 15.21
N ALA A 51 -11.60 7.23 15.01
CA ALA A 51 -10.96 8.08 16.00
C ALA A 51 -11.81 8.22 17.27
N ALA A 52 -13.12 8.40 17.12
CA ALA A 52 -14.06 8.47 18.23
C ALA A 52 -14.11 7.16 19.03
N ALA A 53 -14.13 6.02 18.36
CA ALA A 53 -14.08 4.71 19.01
C ALA A 53 -12.76 4.50 19.79
N ALA A 54 -11.62 4.87 19.20
CA ALA A 54 -10.33 4.79 19.88
C ALA A 54 -10.25 5.72 21.11
N GLU A 55 -10.90 6.88 21.07
CA GLU A 55 -11.00 7.79 22.22
C GLU A 55 -11.84 7.23 23.37
N ALA A 56 -12.98 6.62 23.04
CA ALA A 56 -13.86 5.99 24.04
C ALA A 56 -13.17 4.83 24.78
N VAL A 57 -12.28 4.09 24.11
CA VAL A 57 -11.48 3.03 24.76
C VAL A 57 -10.40 3.61 25.68
N ALA A 58 -9.78 4.72 25.29
CA ALA A 58 -8.65 5.30 26.01
C ALA A 58 -9.04 6.18 27.20
N THR A 59 -10.22 6.81 27.16
CA THR A 59 -10.68 7.73 28.20
C THR A 59 -11.89 7.14 28.92
N SER A 60 -11.70 6.73 30.18
CA SER A 60 -12.80 6.37 31.10
C SER A 60 -13.61 7.59 31.57
N THR A 61 -13.23 8.80 31.13
CA THR A 61 -13.84 10.08 31.50
C THR A 61 -14.17 10.92 30.26
N PRO A 62 -15.42 11.38 30.09
CA PRO A 62 -15.88 12.09 28.90
C PRO A 62 -15.63 13.60 29.04
N THR A 63 -14.41 14.08 28.81
CA THR A 63 -14.12 15.52 29.00
C THR A 63 -13.25 16.20 27.94
N SER A 64 -12.73 15.50 26.93
CA SER A 64 -12.05 16.18 25.81
C SER A 64 -13.04 16.51 24.70
N SER A 65 -13.28 17.80 24.44
CA SER A 65 -14.02 18.27 23.26
C SER A 65 -13.25 18.06 21.96
N LYS A 66 -11.94 17.74 22.02
CA LYS A 66 -11.10 17.44 20.86
C LYS A 66 -10.77 15.95 20.77
N LEU A 67 -11.12 15.33 19.65
CA LEU A 67 -10.64 13.99 19.31
C LEU A 67 -9.14 14.01 18.97
N ASN A 68 -8.40 12.99 19.41
CA ASN A 68 -7.03 12.79 18.99
C ASN A 68 -6.96 11.92 17.73
N PHE A 69 -6.78 12.57 16.57
CA PHE A 69 -6.67 11.86 15.28
C PHE A 69 -5.33 11.14 15.07
N ASP A 70 -4.30 11.35 15.91
CA ASP A 70 -3.02 10.63 15.78
C ASP A 70 -3.15 9.12 15.99
N ARG A 71 -4.22 8.68 16.66
CA ARG A 71 -4.54 7.26 16.85
C ARG A 71 -4.97 6.55 15.57
N LEU A 72 -5.32 7.31 14.52
CA LEU A 72 -5.61 6.76 13.20
C LEU A 72 -4.35 6.32 12.44
N LEU A 73 -3.15 6.70 12.91
CA LEU A 73 -1.89 6.33 12.30
C LEU A 73 -1.26 5.16 13.09
N PRO A 74 -1.30 3.93 12.56
CA PRO A 74 -0.82 2.73 13.25
C PRO A 74 0.69 2.78 13.50
N SER A 75 1.16 2.00 14.46
CA SER A 75 2.59 1.87 14.79
C SER A 75 3.42 1.23 13.67
N SER A 76 2.88 0.23 12.99
CA SER A 76 3.44 -0.33 11.76
C SER A 76 2.36 -0.81 10.79
N VAL A 77 2.71 -0.85 9.51
CA VAL A 77 1.90 -1.40 8.41
C VAL A 77 2.66 -2.57 7.82
N LEU A 78 1.98 -3.70 7.62
CA LEU A 78 2.47 -4.82 6.83
C LEU A 78 1.86 -4.73 5.43
N SER A 79 2.70 -4.57 4.40
CA SER A 79 2.27 -4.40 3.02
C SER A 79 2.68 -5.58 2.17
N PHE A 80 1.74 -6.13 1.38
CA PHE A 80 1.97 -7.23 0.45
C PHE A 80 1.84 -6.75 -1.01
N ASP A 81 2.82 -7.12 -1.84
CA ASP A 81 2.77 -7.07 -3.31
C ASP A 81 2.60 -8.50 -3.82
N LEU A 82 1.55 -8.75 -4.60
CA LEU A 82 1.06 -10.11 -4.82
C LEU A 82 1.83 -10.83 -5.93
N GLY A 83 2.23 -12.07 -5.62
CA GLY A 83 2.85 -12.99 -6.56
C GLY A 83 2.84 -14.41 -6.03
N TYR A 84 3.10 -15.39 -6.90
CA TYR A 84 3.26 -16.78 -6.46
C TYR A 84 4.70 -17.29 -6.51
N ARG A 85 5.59 -16.59 -7.22
CA ARG A 85 7.06 -16.84 -7.24
C ARG A 85 7.87 -15.67 -6.69
N ASN A 86 7.18 -14.61 -6.31
CA ASN A 86 7.72 -13.29 -6.02
C ASN A 86 6.78 -12.53 -5.07
N LEU A 87 6.11 -13.25 -4.17
CA LEU A 87 5.29 -12.63 -3.13
C LEU A 87 6.21 -11.77 -2.28
N ALA A 88 6.05 -10.45 -2.31
CA ALA A 88 6.89 -9.55 -1.54
C ALA A 88 6.10 -8.92 -0.40
N PHE A 89 6.74 -8.74 0.75
CA PHE A 89 6.12 -8.04 1.86
C PHE A 89 7.12 -7.21 2.67
N VAL A 90 6.61 -6.16 3.28
CA VAL A 90 7.38 -5.25 4.14
C VAL A 90 6.60 -4.83 5.36
N GLN A 91 7.25 -4.84 6.53
CA GLN A 91 6.76 -4.17 7.73
C GLN A 91 7.43 -2.80 7.84
N LEU A 92 6.65 -1.74 7.62
CA LEU A 92 7.09 -0.34 7.71
C LEU A 92 6.46 0.33 8.94
N THR A 93 7.30 0.87 9.82
CA THR A 93 6.83 1.60 11.02
C THR A 93 6.31 3.00 10.69
N ARG A 94 5.59 3.62 11.63
CA ARG A 94 5.12 5.02 11.55
C ARG A 94 6.28 5.99 11.29
N GLN A 95 7.45 5.72 11.85
CA GLN A 95 8.69 6.48 11.67
C GLN A 95 9.45 6.11 10.39
N LYS A 96 8.83 5.32 9.49
CA LYS A 96 9.42 4.87 8.21
C LYS A 96 10.67 4.00 8.37
N ASN A 97 10.83 3.36 9.52
CA ASN A 97 11.84 2.31 9.69
C ASN A 97 11.32 0.99 9.13
N ILE A 98 12.11 0.34 8.27
CA ILE A 98 11.86 -1.00 7.75
C ILE A 98 12.26 -2.02 8.82
N LYS A 99 11.31 -2.89 9.21
CA LYS A 99 11.53 -3.93 10.25
C LYS A 99 11.71 -5.32 9.67
N THR A 100 11.00 -5.61 8.59
CA THR A 100 11.10 -6.87 7.87
C THR A 100 10.80 -6.56 6.41
N TRP A 101 11.55 -7.16 5.50
CA TRP A 101 11.37 -6.97 4.08
C TRP A 101 11.87 -8.20 3.34
N GLN A 102 10.98 -8.87 2.62
CA GLN A 102 11.30 -10.16 2.01
C GLN A 102 10.51 -10.36 0.71
N VAL A 103 11.09 -11.17 -0.17
CA VAL A 103 10.44 -11.71 -1.37
C VAL A 103 10.49 -13.23 -1.27
N VAL A 104 9.36 -13.88 -1.52
CA VAL A 104 9.14 -15.31 -1.27
C VAL A 104 8.62 -15.97 -2.55
N ASP A 105 9.25 -17.08 -2.91
CA ASP A 105 8.66 -18.05 -3.84
C ASP A 105 7.84 -19.03 -3.00
N LEU A 106 6.54 -19.17 -3.30
CA LEU A 106 5.67 -20.12 -2.61
C LEU A 106 5.93 -21.57 -3.06
N GLU A 107 6.85 -21.77 -4.01
CA GLU A 107 7.29 -23.06 -4.55
C GLU A 107 6.13 -23.89 -5.13
N LEU A 108 5.14 -23.21 -5.71
CA LEU A 108 3.96 -23.85 -6.29
C LEU A 108 4.35 -24.67 -7.53
N LYS A 109 4.28 -26.00 -7.40
CA LYS A 109 4.49 -26.95 -8.51
C LYS A 109 3.23 -27.16 -9.36
N THR A 110 2.06 -27.04 -8.73
CA THR A 110 0.75 -27.16 -9.37
C THR A 110 -0.17 -26.07 -8.85
N PHE A 111 -1.21 -25.75 -9.62
CA PHE A 111 -2.15 -24.66 -9.30
C PHE A 111 -3.54 -25.17 -8.88
N HIS A 112 -3.61 -26.42 -8.42
CA HIS A 112 -4.82 -26.95 -7.83
C HIS A 112 -4.98 -26.42 -6.39
N PRO A 113 -6.18 -25.98 -5.95
CA PRO A 113 -6.37 -25.41 -4.62
C PRO A 113 -5.90 -26.30 -3.47
N SER A 114 -6.04 -27.62 -3.59
CA SER A 114 -5.57 -28.58 -2.57
C SER A 114 -4.06 -28.54 -2.33
N THR A 115 -3.27 -28.07 -3.31
CA THR A 115 -1.82 -27.92 -3.21
C THR A 115 -1.45 -26.50 -2.79
N MET A 116 -2.17 -25.50 -3.30
CA MET A 116 -1.88 -24.09 -3.02
C MET A 116 -2.23 -23.70 -1.58
N ALA A 117 -3.40 -24.12 -1.09
CA ALA A 117 -3.89 -23.77 0.24
C ALA A 117 -2.91 -24.11 1.37
N PRO A 118 -2.36 -25.35 1.48
CA PRO A 118 -1.41 -25.66 2.55
C PRO A 118 -0.11 -24.86 2.45
N LEU A 119 0.36 -24.53 1.24
CA LEU A 119 1.61 -23.76 1.06
C LEU A 119 1.43 -22.29 1.43
N VAL A 120 0.34 -21.66 0.99
CA VAL A 120 0.01 -20.27 1.37
C VAL A 120 -0.24 -20.17 2.88
N ARG A 121 -0.98 -21.12 3.45
CA ARG A 121 -1.23 -21.16 4.90
C ARG A 121 0.07 -21.36 5.68
N LYS A 122 0.94 -22.28 5.25
CA LYS A 122 2.26 -22.49 5.85
C LYS A 122 3.07 -21.20 5.87
N PHE A 123 3.17 -20.51 4.74
CA PHE A 123 3.85 -19.21 4.65
C PHE A 123 3.29 -18.20 5.67
N VAL A 124 1.97 -18.06 5.77
CA VAL A 124 1.37 -17.10 6.74
C VAL A 124 1.70 -17.48 8.19
N HIS A 125 1.55 -18.75 8.55
CA HIS A 125 1.80 -19.20 9.93
C HIS A 125 3.29 -19.14 10.31
N GLU A 126 4.20 -19.45 9.39
CA GLU A 126 5.64 -19.48 9.65
C GLU A 126 6.32 -18.12 9.52
N ASN A 127 5.89 -17.26 8.58
CA ASN A 127 6.58 -16.00 8.28
C ASN A 127 5.85 -14.76 8.79
N ILE A 128 4.52 -14.82 8.98
CA ILE A 128 3.71 -13.62 9.22
C ILE A 128 3.10 -13.61 10.63
N GLN A 129 2.68 -14.76 11.17
CA GLN A 129 1.96 -14.84 12.44
C GLN A 129 2.70 -14.19 13.62
N SER A 130 4.03 -14.34 13.70
CA SER A 130 4.82 -13.73 14.77
C SER A 130 4.90 -12.20 14.68
N LEU A 131 4.58 -11.61 13.52
CA LEU A 131 4.61 -10.16 13.32
C LEU A 131 3.32 -9.48 13.81
N PHE A 132 2.19 -10.19 13.85
CA PHE A 132 0.86 -9.63 14.15
C PHE A 132 0.78 -8.82 15.45
N PRO A 133 1.39 -9.25 16.58
CA PRO A 133 1.40 -8.45 17.81
C PRO A 133 2.05 -7.07 17.68
N HIS A 134 2.83 -6.84 16.63
CA HIS A 134 3.58 -5.61 16.38
C HIS A 134 3.05 -4.83 15.18
N ILE A 135 1.99 -5.30 14.51
CA ILE A 135 1.38 -4.67 13.34
C ILE A 135 0.08 -3.98 13.72
N GLY A 136 -0.11 -2.73 13.27
CA GLY A 136 -1.36 -1.99 13.46
C GLY A 136 -2.27 -1.98 12.24
N HIS A 137 -1.78 -2.41 11.07
CA HIS A 137 -2.56 -2.49 9.84
C HIS A 137 -1.92 -3.43 8.81
N VAL A 138 -2.73 -4.14 8.03
CA VAL A 138 -2.27 -4.91 6.86
C VAL A 138 -2.84 -4.32 5.58
N VAL A 139 -2.00 -4.10 4.58
CA VAL A 139 -2.43 -3.69 3.24
C VAL A 139 -2.01 -4.76 2.23
N ILE A 140 -2.94 -5.16 1.38
CA ILE A 140 -2.74 -6.24 0.41
C ILE A 140 -3.00 -5.67 -0.98
N GLU A 141 -2.05 -5.77 -1.90
CA GLU A 141 -2.31 -5.38 -3.29
C GLU A 141 -3.53 -6.17 -3.82
N GLN A 142 -4.43 -5.49 -4.52
CA GLN A 142 -5.57 -6.13 -5.16
C GLN A 142 -5.23 -6.48 -6.61
N GLN A 143 -5.24 -7.77 -6.96
CA GLN A 143 -5.00 -8.19 -8.33
C GLN A 143 -6.18 -7.80 -9.23
N ARG A 144 -5.89 -7.04 -10.29
CA ARG A 144 -6.91 -6.61 -11.25
C ARG A 144 -7.36 -7.78 -12.12
N ALA A 145 -8.68 -7.92 -12.27
CA ALA A 145 -9.26 -8.73 -13.33
C ALA A 145 -8.80 -8.21 -14.69
N ARG A 146 -8.29 -9.09 -15.54
CA ARG A 146 -7.90 -8.76 -16.90
C ARG A 146 -8.68 -9.62 -17.88
N SER A 147 -9.38 -8.96 -18.80
CA SER A 147 -10.06 -9.57 -19.95
C SER A 147 -9.38 -9.10 -21.24
N GLY A 148 -9.40 -9.91 -22.29
CA GLY A 148 -8.87 -9.53 -23.61
C GLY A 148 -7.33 -9.54 -23.73
N GLY A 149 -6.65 -10.42 -22.98
CA GLY A 149 -5.20 -10.64 -23.07
C GLY A 149 -4.85 -12.03 -23.60
N SER A 150 -3.54 -12.32 -23.74
CA SER A 150 -3.09 -13.67 -24.10
C SER A 150 -3.49 -14.70 -23.02
N HIS A 151 -3.62 -15.97 -23.40
CA HIS A 151 -3.94 -17.06 -22.49
C HIS A 151 -2.99 -17.11 -21.28
N GLY A 152 -1.69 -16.81 -21.48
CA GLY A 152 -0.71 -16.77 -20.40
C GLY A 152 -0.96 -15.65 -19.38
N ILE A 153 -1.45 -14.49 -19.81
CA ILE A 153 -1.82 -13.39 -18.89
C ILE A 153 -3.05 -13.80 -18.07
N PHE A 154 -4.06 -14.38 -18.72
CA PHE A 154 -5.26 -14.85 -18.02
C PHE A 154 -4.93 -15.93 -16.99
N GLU A 155 -4.15 -16.93 -17.38
CA GLU A 155 -3.71 -18.00 -16.49
C GLU A 155 -2.88 -17.46 -15.31
N HIS A 156 -1.94 -16.53 -15.57
CA HIS A 156 -1.20 -15.86 -14.50
C HIS A 156 -2.14 -15.13 -13.53
N THR A 157 -3.11 -14.36 -14.05
CA THR A 157 -4.09 -13.64 -13.21
C THR A 157 -4.94 -14.61 -12.40
N LEU A 158 -5.41 -15.73 -12.95
CA LEU A 158 -6.14 -16.75 -12.18
C LEU A 158 -5.32 -17.32 -11.04
N ARG A 159 -4.05 -17.62 -11.29
CA ARG A 159 -3.14 -18.18 -10.27
C ARG A 159 -2.88 -17.18 -9.16
N VAL A 160 -2.61 -15.91 -9.49
CA VAL A 160 -2.40 -14.85 -8.50
C VAL A 160 -3.70 -14.57 -7.72
N ASN A 161 -4.86 -14.49 -8.37
CA ASN A 161 -6.15 -14.33 -7.67
C ASN A 161 -6.42 -15.49 -6.69
N THR A 162 -5.99 -16.70 -7.03
CA THR A 162 -6.11 -17.86 -6.13
C THR A 162 -5.18 -17.70 -4.93
N VAL A 163 -3.94 -17.24 -5.13
CA VAL A 163 -3.03 -16.90 -4.02
C VAL A 163 -3.59 -15.77 -3.17
N GLU A 164 -4.13 -14.70 -3.77
CA GLU A 164 -4.78 -13.59 -3.08
C GLU A 164 -5.88 -14.10 -2.14
N ALA A 165 -6.83 -14.88 -2.66
CA ALA A 165 -7.93 -15.41 -1.87
C ALA A 165 -7.45 -16.29 -0.71
N LEU A 166 -6.46 -17.17 -0.96
CA LEU A 166 -5.89 -18.03 0.08
C LEU A 166 -5.10 -17.23 1.13
N LEU A 167 -4.40 -16.17 0.71
CA LEU A 167 -3.66 -15.26 1.59
C LEU A 167 -4.64 -14.53 2.51
N TRP A 168 -5.74 -13.99 1.96
CA TRP A 168 -6.81 -13.38 2.76
C TRP A 168 -7.36 -14.35 3.80
N CYS A 169 -7.70 -15.58 3.42
CA CYS A 169 -8.20 -16.59 4.37
C CYS A 169 -7.20 -16.92 5.47
N ALA A 170 -5.92 -17.11 5.12
CA ALA A 170 -4.90 -17.47 6.10
C ALA A 170 -4.54 -16.30 7.03
N LEU A 171 -4.50 -15.07 6.51
CA LEU A 171 -4.31 -13.86 7.33
C LEU A 171 -5.49 -13.63 8.26
N ASP A 172 -6.72 -13.82 7.78
CA ASP A 172 -7.93 -13.72 8.59
C ASP A 172 -7.95 -14.77 9.70
N GLU A 173 -7.52 -16.00 9.42
CA GLU A 173 -7.36 -17.07 10.42
C GLU A 173 -6.43 -16.64 11.57
N ILE A 174 -5.22 -16.14 11.26
CA ILE A 174 -4.29 -15.70 12.32
C ILE A 174 -4.76 -14.42 13.02
N ASN A 175 -5.53 -13.57 12.33
CA ASN A 175 -6.10 -12.36 12.90
C ASN A 175 -7.17 -12.68 13.95
N HIS A 176 -8.06 -13.63 13.65
CA HIS A 176 -9.09 -14.11 14.58
C HIS A 176 -8.50 -14.81 15.80
N ASN A 177 -7.36 -15.50 15.63
CA ASN A 177 -6.65 -16.19 16.71
C ASN A 177 -5.68 -15.28 17.48
N SER A 178 -5.47 -14.05 17.03
CA SER A 178 -4.62 -13.06 17.69
C SER A 178 -5.35 -12.39 18.85
N LYS A 179 -4.59 -11.98 19.88
CA LYS A 179 -5.12 -11.14 20.97
C LYS A 179 -5.47 -9.72 20.50
N VAL A 180 -4.89 -9.30 19.38
CA VAL A 180 -5.07 -7.98 18.78
C VAL A 180 -5.65 -8.18 17.39
N THR A 181 -6.83 -7.63 17.15
CA THR A 181 -7.42 -7.56 15.81
C THR A 181 -6.71 -6.48 15.02
N VAL A 182 -6.08 -6.88 13.91
CA VAL A 182 -5.39 -6.01 12.98
C VAL A 182 -6.30 -5.73 11.80
N PRO A 183 -6.67 -4.47 11.51
CA PRO A 183 -7.43 -4.15 10.31
C PRO A 183 -6.64 -4.51 9.05
N MET A 184 -7.34 -5.02 8.04
CA MET A 184 -6.76 -5.44 6.76
C MET A 184 -7.55 -4.80 5.62
N GLU A 185 -6.87 -4.22 4.62
CA GLU A 185 -7.55 -3.60 3.47
C GLU A 185 -6.86 -3.87 2.11
N PRO A 186 -7.64 -3.99 1.03
CA PRO A 186 -7.10 -4.11 -0.33
C PRO A 186 -6.64 -2.76 -0.87
N ILE A 187 -5.52 -2.74 -1.58
CA ILE A 187 -4.98 -1.55 -2.25
C ILE A 187 -4.82 -1.81 -3.74
N LEU A 188 -5.40 -0.93 -4.56
CA LEU A 188 -5.13 -0.96 -6.00
C LEU A 188 -3.76 -0.36 -6.30
N ARG A 189 -3.02 -1.00 -7.21
CA ARG A 189 -1.72 -0.51 -7.68
C ARG A 189 -1.76 0.86 -8.35
N GLN A 190 -2.82 1.14 -9.12
CA GLN A 190 -2.90 2.37 -9.91
C GLN A 190 -2.87 3.66 -9.07
N PRO A 191 -3.61 3.77 -7.94
CA PRO A 191 -3.42 4.86 -6.98
C PRO A 191 -2.00 5.04 -6.47
N VAL A 192 -1.30 3.94 -6.14
CA VAL A 192 0.10 3.99 -5.66
C VAL A 192 1.01 4.57 -6.76
N ASP A 193 0.91 4.05 -7.98
CA ASP A 193 1.70 4.53 -9.13
C ASP A 193 1.45 6.01 -9.40
N LYS A 194 0.18 6.44 -9.31
CA LYS A 194 -0.19 7.83 -9.57
C LYS A 194 0.30 8.76 -8.46
N TYR A 195 0.34 8.27 -7.22
CA TYR A 195 0.83 9.04 -6.08
C TYR A 195 2.33 9.33 -6.23
N TRP A 196 3.11 8.34 -6.64
CA TRP A 196 4.56 8.47 -6.83
C TRP A 196 4.97 8.92 -8.24
N GLN A 197 4.05 9.36 -9.08
CA GLN A 197 4.34 9.59 -10.49
C GLN A 197 5.50 10.58 -10.69
N GLU A 198 5.47 11.72 -9.99
CA GLU A 198 6.50 12.75 -10.09
C GLU A 198 7.86 12.25 -9.57
N ASP A 199 7.87 11.55 -8.42
CA ASP A 199 9.10 10.99 -7.84
C ASP A 199 9.73 9.92 -8.74
N LEU A 200 8.90 9.06 -9.35
CA LEU A 200 9.36 8.02 -10.28
C LEU A 200 9.92 8.62 -11.58
N GLU A 201 9.25 9.65 -12.12
CA GLU A 201 9.73 10.38 -13.30
C GLU A 201 11.07 11.07 -13.00
N LEU A 202 11.20 11.71 -11.84
CA LEU A 202 12.44 12.36 -11.40
C LEU A 202 13.58 11.36 -11.21
N ALA A 203 13.36 10.27 -10.48
CA ALA A 203 14.36 9.23 -10.25
C ALA A 203 14.87 8.63 -11.58
N TRP A 204 13.96 8.43 -12.54
CA TRP A 204 14.30 7.97 -13.88
C TRP A 204 15.18 8.97 -14.63
N ILE A 205 14.79 10.25 -14.65
CA ILE A 205 15.53 11.32 -15.35
C ILE A 205 16.93 11.48 -14.75
N THR A 206 17.04 11.57 -13.43
CA THR A 206 18.30 11.75 -12.71
C THR A 206 19.29 10.63 -13.04
N ALA A 207 18.84 9.37 -13.02
CA ALA A 207 19.69 8.23 -13.34
C ALA A 207 20.22 8.23 -14.78
N HIS A 208 19.41 8.68 -15.75
CA HIS A 208 19.81 8.68 -17.17
C HIS A 208 20.60 9.93 -17.58
N GLN A 209 20.41 11.06 -16.90
CA GLN A 209 21.25 12.25 -17.10
C GLN A 209 22.70 12.02 -16.65
N LEU A 210 22.89 11.25 -15.57
CA LEU A 210 24.22 10.85 -15.10
C LEU A 210 24.95 9.89 -16.06
N GLN A 211 24.23 9.24 -16.98
CA GLN A 211 24.78 8.20 -17.87
C GLN A 211 25.14 8.65 -19.29
N GLN A 212 25.14 9.96 -19.62
CA GLN A 212 25.50 10.55 -20.93
C GLN A 212 25.43 9.59 -22.15
N GLN A 213 24.30 9.62 -22.85
CA GLN A 213 23.93 8.90 -24.10
C GLN A 213 22.98 7.72 -23.90
N THR A 214 21.71 7.95 -24.22
CA THR A 214 20.95 6.92 -24.97
C THR A 214 19.93 7.60 -25.88
N THR A 215 20.08 7.37 -27.18
CA THR A 215 19.15 7.77 -28.23
C THR A 215 17.80 7.09 -28.01
N LEU A 216 16.76 7.91 -27.82
CA LEU A 216 15.38 7.44 -27.69
C LEU A 216 14.88 6.95 -29.05
N THR A 217 14.71 5.64 -29.22
CA THR A 217 13.97 5.07 -30.35
C THR A 217 12.58 4.59 -29.91
N GLU A 218 11.62 4.71 -30.81
CA GLU A 218 10.18 4.60 -30.60
C GLU A 218 9.72 3.13 -30.49
N ASP A 219 9.37 2.70 -29.26
CA ASP A 219 8.33 1.68 -29.04
C ASP A 219 7.77 1.89 -27.62
N ASP A 220 6.76 2.75 -27.53
CA ASP A 220 6.51 3.61 -26.36
C ASP A 220 5.72 2.91 -25.22
N SER A 221 4.96 1.85 -25.51
CA SER A 221 4.02 1.28 -24.51
C SER A 221 4.65 0.22 -23.57
N THR A 222 5.44 -0.70 -24.12
CA THR A 222 6.20 -1.74 -23.38
C THR A 222 7.43 -1.15 -22.68
N LYS A 223 8.06 -0.12 -23.27
CA LYS A 223 9.12 0.65 -22.61
C LYS A 223 8.58 1.40 -21.39
N LYS A 224 7.39 2.01 -21.46
CA LYS A 224 6.82 2.78 -20.34
C LYS A 224 6.58 1.95 -19.07
N ILE A 225 6.08 0.71 -19.19
CA ILE A 225 5.90 -0.18 -18.02
C ILE A 225 7.24 -0.66 -17.47
N THR A 226 8.18 -1.05 -18.36
CA THR A 226 9.52 -1.48 -17.96
C THR A 226 10.31 -0.36 -17.28
N ASN A 227 10.16 0.87 -17.76
CA ASN A 227 10.79 2.06 -17.20
C ASN A 227 10.21 2.38 -15.82
N LYS A 228 8.90 2.20 -15.61
CA LYS A 228 8.28 2.38 -14.28
C LYS A 228 8.82 1.41 -13.24
N LYS A 229 8.92 0.12 -13.57
CA LYS A 229 9.49 -0.88 -12.65
C LYS A 229 10.94 -0.56 -12.28
N LYS A 230 11.73 -0.14 -13.27
CA LYS A 230 13.11 0.31 -13.04
C LYS A 230 13.17 1.61 -12.23
N ALA A 231 12.28 2.56 -12.49
CA ALA A 231 12.19 3.82 -11.75
C ALA A 231 11.86 3.60 -10.27
N ALA A 232 10.97 2.64 -9.96
CA ALA A 232 10.68 2.26 -8.58
C ALA A 232 11.92 1.75 -7.86
N VAL A 233 12.70 0.88 -8.51
CA VAL A 233 13.98 0.39 -7.98
C VAL A 233 15.00 1.51 -7.80
N LEU A 234 15.09 2.44 -8.76
CA LEU A 234 15.99 3.61 -8.66
C LEU A 234 15.61 4.51 -7.47
N LEU A 235 14.33 4.84 -7.34
CA LEU A 235 13.81 5.65 -6.25
C LEU A 235 14.07 4.99 -4.89
N VAL A 236 13.82 3.68 -4.77
CA VAL A 236 14.07 2.95 -3.53
C VAL A 236 15.57 2.86 -3.22
N ASN A 237 16.43 2.61 -4.22
CA ASN A 237 17.89 2.67 -4.02
C ASN A 237 18.31 4.04 -3.45
N GLU A 238 17.84 5.13 -4.05
CA GLU A 238 18.12 6.49 -3.56
C GLU A 238 17.68 6.65 -2.10
N TRP A 239 16.48 6.16 -1.74
CA TRP A 239 16.01 6.22 -0.36
C TRP A 239 16.88 5.44 0.63
N LEU A 240 17.38 4.28 0.21
CA LEU A 240 18.26 3.44 1.04
C LEU A 240 19.65 4.05 1.19
N GLU A 241 20.19 4.68 0.14
CA GLU A 241 21.48 5.38 0.17
C GLU A 241 21.41 6.61 1.08
N GLN A 242 20.35 7.41 0.96
CA GLN A 242 20.18 8.63 1.74
C GLN A 242 19.62 8.37 3.15
N GLN A 243 19.10 7.17 3.42
CA GLN A 243 18.34 6.82 4.63
C GLN A 243 17.18 7.82 4.88
N THR A 244 16.55 8.27 3.79
CA THR A 244 15.38 9.17 3.80
C THR A 244 14.52 8.95 2.55
N PRO A 245 13.18 8.99 2.65
CA PRO A 245 12.40 9.15 3.87
C PRO A 245 12.32 7.88 4.72
N VAL A 246 12.89 6.76 4.27
CA VAL A 246 12.90 5.49 5.01
C VAL A 246 14.26 5.23 5.63
N SER A 247 14.27 4.64 6.83
CA SER A 247 15.49 4.08 7.42
C SER A 247 15.45 2.56 7.32
N CYS A 248 16.56 1.97 6.89
CA CYS A 248 16.66 0.55 6.61
C CYS A 248 17.93 -0.04 7.26
N PRO A 249 17.81 -1.11 8.06
CA PRO A 249 18.95 -1.88 8.56
C PRO A 249 19.90 -2.35 7.45
N GLU A 250 21.21 -2.34 7.72
CA GLU A 250 22.25 -2.67 6.72
C GLU A 250 22.12 -4.09 6.14
N ASP A 251 21.65 -5.05 6.93
CA ASP A 251 21.41 -6.42 6.48
C ASP A 251 20.27 -6.48 5.45
N LEU A 252 19.21 -5.71 5.65
CA LEU A 252 18.10 -5.59 4.69
C LEU A 252 18.50 -4.80 3.44
N VAL A 253 19.33 -3.77 3.56
CA VAL A 253 19.94 -3.09 2.41
C VAL A 253 20.78 -4.07 1.59
N SER A 254 21.64 -4.84 2.26
CA SER A 254 22.48 -5.86 1.61
C SER A 254 21.63 -6.92 0.91
N MET A 255 20.54 -7.37 1.54
CA MET A 255 19.56 -8.29 0.92
C MET A 255 18.93 -7.69 -0.33
N PHE A 256 18.49 -6.42 -0.26
CA PHE A 256 17.90 -5.72 -1.41
C PHE A 256 18.88 -5.63 -2.58
N LEU A 257 20.14 -5.25 -2.31
CA LEU A 257 21.18 -5.13 -3.33
C LEU A 257 21.54 -6.49 -3.95
N ALA A 258 21.55 -7.57 -3.16
CA ALA A 258 21.86 -8.92 -3.63
C ALA A 258 20.73 -9.59 -4.43
N THR A 259 19.46 -9.26 -4.15
CA THR A 259 18.34 -9.93 -4.84
C THR A 259 18.19 -9.51 -6.30
N LYS A 260 17.66 -10.42 -7.13
CA LYS A 260 17.25 -10.13 -8.51
C LYS A 260 15.83 -9.55 -8.59
N LYS A 261 15.03 -9.69 -7.53
CA LYS A 261 13.61 -9.32 -7.45
C LYS A 261 13.42 -7.96 -6.78
N LYS A 262 14.18 -6.97 -7.25
CA LYS A 262 14.18 -5.62 -6.66
C LYS A 262 12.87 -4.88 -6.90
N ASP A 263 12.20 -5.14 -8.03
CA ASP A 263 10.93 -4.50 -8.36
C ASP A 263 9.83 -4.89 -7.38
N ASP A 264 9.66 -6.18 -7.08
CA ASP A 264 8.65 -6.66 -6.12
C ASP A 264 8.89 -6.10 -4.70
N LEU A 265 10.16 -6.06 -4.26
CA LEU A 265 10.53 -5.43 -2.99
C LEU A 265 10.23 -3.92 -2.97
N SER A 266 10.58 -3.22 -4.06
CA SER A 266 10.32 -1.78 -4.18
C SER A 266 8.82 -1.48 -4.16
N ASP A 267 8.04 -2.32 -4.82
CA ASP A 267 6.60 -2.16 -4.98
C ASP A 267 5.86 -2.27 -3.64
N CYS A 268 6.14 -3.30 -2.82
CA CYS A 268 5.53 -3.42 -1.50
C CYS A 268 5.94 -2.27 -0.55
N LEU A 269 7.17 -1.75 -0.66
CA LEU A 269 7.66 -0.59 0.10
C LEU A 269 6.98 0.71 -0.31
N LEU A 270 6.90 0.99 -1.62
CA LEU A 270 6.21 2.16 -2.16
C LEU A 270 4.71 2.15 -1.81
N GLN A 271 4.08 0.97 -1.80
CA GLN A 271 2.69 0.80 -1.34
C GLN A 271 2.55 1.16 0.15
N ALA A 272 3.41 0.62 1.02
CA ALA A 272 3.38 0.94 2.46
C ALA A 272 3.61 2.44 2.72
N ALA A 273 4.58 3.04 2.02
CA ALA A 273 4.90 4.46 2.14
C ALA A 273 3.75 5.34 1.65
N ALA A 274 3.14 5.02 0.50
CA ALA A 274 1.97 5.73 -0.03
C ALA A 274 0.79 5.67 0.96
N TRP A 275 0.52 4.47 1.50
CA TRP A 275 -0.57 4.28 2.46
C TRP A 275 -0.44 5.20 3.67
N TYR A 276 0.76 5.28 4.27
CA TYR A 276 0.97 6.18 5.38
C TYR A 276 0.76 7.64 4.98
N ARG A 277 1.26 8.06 3.80
CA ARG A 277 1.07 9.43 3.32
C ARG A 277 -0.42 9.75 3.13
N TRP A 278 -1.20 8.82 2.58
CA TRP A 278 -2.65 8.95 2.45
C TRP A 278 -3.35 9.09 3.79
N ARG A 279 -2.95 8.28 4.77
CA ARG A 279 -3.48 8.36 6.13
C ARG A 279 -3.10 9.67 6.82
N GLU A 280 -1.84 10.10 6.72
CA GLU A 280 -1.35 11.40 7.22
C GLU A 280 -2.13 12.58 6.62
N ASN A 281 -2.36 12.57 5.30
CA ASN A 281 -3.11 13.61 4.62
C ASN A 281 -4.58 13.63 5.05
N SER A 282 -5.19 12.45 5.22
CA SER A 282 -6.55 12.34 5.74
C SER A 282 -6.68 12.89 7.17
N ILE A 283 -5.69 12.60 8.03
CA ILE A 283 -5.63 13.13 9.40
C ILE A 283 -5.47 14.65 9.38
N LYS A 284 -4.54 15.19 8.58
CA LYS A 284 -4.36 16.65 8.43
C LYS A 284 -5.66 17.33 8.02
N TYR A 285 -6.40 16.71 7.10
CA TYR A 285 -7.68 17.22 6.65
C TYR A 285 -8.71 17.21 7.79
N LEU A 286 -8.85 16.12 8.55
CA LEU A 286 -9.74 16.07 9.73
C LEU A 286 -9.40 17.14 10.77
N VAL A 287 -8.11 17.31 11.08
CA VAL A 287 -7.61 18.31 12.04
C VAL A 287 -7.95 19.73 11.58
N ALA A 288 -7.90 20.02 10.27
CA ALA A 288 -8.21 21.35 9.73
C ALA A 288 -9.67 21.78 9.95
N PHE A 289 -10.59 20.84 10.20
CA PHE A 289 -12.02 21.12 10.42
C PHE A 289 -12.49 20.95 11.88
N GLN A 290 -11.56 20.63 12.79
CA GLN A 290 -11.79 20.47 14.24
C GLN A 290 -11.93 21.81 14.95
#